data_AF-A0A6A4ZRY6-F1
#
_entry.id   AF-A0A6A4ZRY6-F1
#
_cell.length_a   1.000
_cell.length_b   1.000
_cell.length_c   1.000
_cell.angle_alpha   90.00
_cell.angle_beta   90.00
_cell.angle_gamma   90.00
#
_symmetry.space_group_name_H-M   'P 1'
#
loop_
_entity.id
_entity.type
_entity.pdbx_description
1 polymer ?
#
loop_
_entity_poly.entity_id
_entity_poly.type
_entity_poly.pdbx_seq_one_letter_code
_entity_poly.pdbx_strand_id
1 'polypeptide(L)'
;MCQAVRMLASQTTVPTHYSMAAPYVAPSQPPAPRLNLTPLMMAVMSGNDLAVHELLHDPCVDVNEADAVRRCPSYRRWHAFVNLVWMEGNTAIFLACGARQETIVLQLLAHPGLDLDHSNHVLALVSHDYELELATVFHVACLHGLVDTVRYLASHAHVFINQGNCVGNTGFIIAAAHNHVQIVSYLLEHDSLDANQGDDVRCHA
;
A
#
# COMPACT_ATOMS: atom_id res chain seq x y z
N MET A 1 27.29 -47.87 -33.11
CA MET A 1 27.49 -49.05 -32.24
C MET A 1 27.26 -48.54 -30.82
N CYS A 2 26.24 -48.93 -30.04
CA CYS A 2 25.66 -50.25 -29.86
C CYS A 2 24.14 -50.29 -30.05
N GLN A 3 23.72 -51.32 -30.80
CA GLN A 3 22.40 -51.94 -30.75
C GLN A 3 22.34 -52.92 -29.57
N ALA A 4 21.15 -53.09 -29.00
CA ALA A 4 20.60 -54.27 -28.30
C ALA A 4 19.55 -53.72 -27.31
N VAL A 5 18.25 -54.05 -27.32
CA VAL A 5 17.58 -55.29 -27.67
C VAL A 5 16.14 -54.95 -28.10
N ARG A 6 15.75 -55.39 -29.30
CA ARG A 6 14.35 -55.71 -29.65
C ARG A 6 14.11 -57.17 -29.26
N MET A 7 12.92 -57.49 -28.72
CA MET A 7 12.12 -58.71 -28.97
C MET A 7 10.85 -58.58 -28.10
N LEU A 8 9.69 -58.29 -28.69
CA LEU A 8 8.66 -59.21 -29.22
C LEU A 8 7.48 -59.33 -28.24
N ALA A 9 6.34 -58.75 -28.60
CA ALA A 9 5.05 -59.45 -28.62
C ALA A 9 3.98 -58.52 -29.21
N SER A 10 3.45 -58.96 -30.34
CA SER A 10 2.26 -58.45 -31.01
C SER A 10 0.97 -58.80 -30.24
N GLN A 11 -0.07 -58.00 -30.55
CA GLN A 11 -1.52 -58.23 -30.35
C GLN A 11 -2.12 -57.67 -29.05
N THR A 12 -2.84 -56.56 -29.14
CA THR A 12 -4.29 -56.54 -29.43
C THR A 12 -4.78 -55.08 -29.43
N THR A 13 -5.52 -54.73 -30.46
CA THR A 13 -6.26 -53.48 -30.59
C THR A 13 -7.39 -53.42 -29.57
N VAL A 14 -7.44 -52.38 -28.75
CA VAL A 14 -8.67 -51.98 -28.04
C VAL A 14 -8.97 -50.53 -28.44
N PRO A 15 -10.08 -50.24 -29.13
CA PRO A 15 -10.45 -48.86 -29.44
C PRO A 15 -11.15 -48.30 -28.23
N THR A 16 -10.41 -47.72 -27.28
CA THR A 16 -11.03 -46.89 -26.26
C THR A 16 -11.28 -45.52 -26.87
N HIS A 17 -12.54 -45.25 -27.21
CA HIS A 17 -13.04 -43.95 -27.62
C HIS A 17 -12.95 -42.98 -26.43
N TYR A 18 -11.73 -42.58 -26.06
CA TYR A 18 -11.51 -41.50 -25.11
C TYR A 18 -11.65 -40.18 -25.86
N SER A 19 -12.83 -39.57 -25.69
CA SER A 19 -13.09 -38.17 -25.97
C SER A 19 -11.91 -37.33 -25.46
N MET A 20 -11.23 -36.63 -26.37
CA MET A 20 -10.20 -35.66 -26.02
C MET A 20 -10.88 -34.46 -25.35
N ALA A 21 -11.13 -34.56 -24.05
CA ALA A 21 -11.21 -33.38 -23.22
C ALA A 21 -9.80 -32.77 -23.21
N ALA A 22 -9.65 -31.60 -23.83
CA ALA A 22 -8.42 -30.83 -23.71
C ALA A 22 -8.05 -30.72 -22.23
N PRO A 23 -6.79 -30.98 -21.82
CA PRO A 23 -6.40 -30.83 -20.43
C PRO A 23 -6.79 -29.43 -19.97
N TYR A 24 -7.42 -29.33 -18.81
CA TYR A 24 -7.73 -28.06 -18.18
C TYR A 24 -6.40 -27.30 -17.99
N VAL A 25 -6.11 -26.37 -18.90
CA VAL A 25 -5.03 -25.41 -18.73
C VAL A 25 -5.58 -24.36 -17.78
N ALA A 26 -5.12 -24.41 -16.52
CA ALA A 26 -5.40 -23.33 -15.58
C ALA A 26 -5.03 -22.00 -16.27
N PRO A 27 -5.90 -20.97 -16.22
CA PRO A 27 -5.59 -19.70 -16.85
C PRO A 27 -4.23 -19.24 -16.33
N SER A 28 -3.29 -19.03 -17.24
CA SER A 28 -1.96 -18.49 -16.91
C SER A 28 -2.17 -17.26 -16.06
N GLN A 29 -1.62 -17.24 -14.84
CA GLN A 29 -1.72 -16.07 -13.99
C GLN A 29 -1.26 -14.85 -14.79
N PRO A 30 -2.05 -13.75 -14.81
CA PRO A 30 -1.64 -12.56 -15.52
C PRO A 30 -0.27 -12.13 -14.98
N PRO A 31 0.62 -11.60 -15.84
CA PRO A 31 1.92 -11.14 -15.40
C PRO A 31 1.74 -10.13 -14.26
N ALA A 32 2.56 -10.26 -13.21
CA ALA A 32 2.52 -9.37 -12.06
C ALA A 32 2.58 -7.90 -12.54
N PRO A 33 1.75 -7.00 -12.00
CA PRO A 33 1.77 -5.60 -12.38
C PRO A 33 3.18 -5.02 -12.18
N ARG A 34 3.61 -4.15 -13.11
CA ARG A 34 4.79 -3.31 -12.89
C ARG A 34 4.37 -2.19 -11.94
N LEU A 35 4.85 -2.28 -10.71
CA LEU A 35 4.52 -1.36 -9.61
C LEU A 35 5.24 0.01 -9.71
N ASN A 36 6.22 0.16 -10.62
CA ASN A 36 7.03 1.38 -10.77
C ASN A 36 7.68 1.86 -9.46
N LEU A 37 8.12 0.92 -8.62
CA LEU A 37 8.78 1.22 -7.35
C LEU A 37 10.17 1.82 -7.57
N THR A 38 10.51 2.86 -6.81
CA THR A 38 11.86 3.44 -6.79
C THR A 38 12.83 2.57 -5.96
N PRO A 39 14.15 2.74 -6.13
CA PRO A 39 15.12 2.08 -5.25
C PRO A 39 14.90 2.40 -3.76
N LEU A 40 14.48 3.63 -3.45
CA LEU A 40 14.14 4.04 -2.10
C LEU A 40 12.94 3.26 -1.57
N MET A 41 11.86 3.13 -2.34
CA MET A 41 10.70 2.31 -1.95
C MET A 41 11.08 0.85 -1.71
N MET A 42 11.92 0.28 -2.56
CA MET A 42 12.39 -1.10 -2.39
C MET A 42 13.20 -1.29 -1.09
N ALA A 43 14.04 -0.31 -0.74
CA ALA A 43 14.80 -0.32 0.51
C ALA A 43 13.87 -0.25 1.73
N VAL A 44 12.85 0.62 1.69
CA VAL A 44 11.82 0.73 2.74
C VAL A 44 11.02 -0.56 2.85
N MET A 45 10.51 -1.13 1.75
CA MET A 45 9.76 -2.38 1.78
C MET A 45 10.56 -3.56 2.36
N SER A 46 11.87 -3.53 2.18
CA SER A 46 12.79 -4.53 2.72
C SER A 46 13.19 -4.26 4.18
N GLY A 47 12.86 -3.08 4.73
CA GLY A 47 13.26 -2.65 6.07
C GLY A 47 14.75 -2.34 6.20
N ASN A 48 15.43 -2.00 5.10
CA ASN A 48 16.87 -1.76 5.09
C ASN A 48 17.19 -0.30 5.48
N ASP A 49 17.21 -0.02 6.77
CA ASP A 49 17.45 1.30 7.36
C ASP A 49 18.77 1.96 6.91
N LEU A 50 19.86 1.19 6.81
CA LEU A 50 21.14 1.71 6.32
C LEU A 50 21.09 2.12 4.85
N ALA A 51 20.41 1.32 4.02
CA ALA A 51 20.26 1.64 2.60
C ALA A 51 19.36 2.88 2.41
N VAL A 52 18.29 3.00 3.20
CA VAL A 52 17.46 4.21 3.23
C VAL A 52 18.31 5.42 3.62
N HIS A 53 19.11 5.32 4.68
CA HIS A 53 19.98 6.40 5.12
C HIS A 53 20.93 6.87 4.02
N GLU A 54 21.63 5.96 3.35
CA GLU A 54 22.54 6.28 2.25
C GLU A 54 21.80 6.91 1.06
N LEU A 55 20.63 6.37 0.68
CA LEU A 55 19.83 6.90 -0.42
C LEU A 55 19.33 8.32 -0.14
N LEU A 56 18.98 8.64 1.11
CA LEU A 56 18.54 9.99 1.49
C LEU A 56 19.67 11.04 1.51
N HIS A 57 20.93 10.62 1.49
CA HIS A 57 22.07 11.54 1.37
C HIS A 57 22.40 11.90 -0.08
N ASP A 58 21.90 11.13 -1.05
CA ASP A 58 22.13 11.39 -2.46
C ASP A 58 21.14 12.45 -2.97
N PRO A 59 21.63 13.64 -3.42
CA PRO A 59 20.76 14.73 -3.88
C PRO A 59 19.99 14.41 -5.17
N CYS A 60 20.32 13.32 -5.87
CA CYS A 60 19.59 12.86 -7.05
C CYS A 60 18.38 11.98 -6.72
N VAL A 61 18.25 11.51 -5.48
CA VAL A 61 17.13 10.69 -5.07
C VAL A 61 15.92 11.57 -4.76
N ASP A 62 14.85 11.40 -5.53
CA ASP A 62 13.56 12.02 -5.22
C ASP A 62 12.84 11.19 -4.13
N VAL A 63 12.70 11.79 -2.95
CA VAL A 63 12.01 11.19 -1.81
C VAL A 63 10.47 11.17 -1.97
N ASN A 64 9.95 12.03 -2.85
CA ASN A 64 8.51 12.22 -3.07
C ASN A 64 7.98 11.50 -4.31
N GLU A 65 8.83 10.76 -5.03
CA GLU A 65 8.37 9.96 -6.16
C GLU A 65 7.30 8.98 -5.67
N ALA A 66 6.17 8.92 -6.37
CA ALA A 66 5.03 8.08 -6.02
C ALA A 66 4.94 6.87 -6.94
N ASP A 67 4.54 5.72 -6.40
CA ASP A 67 4.32 4.54 -7.21
C ASP A 67 3.14 4.74 -8.18
N ALA A 68 3.21 4.06 -9.32
CA ALA A 68 2.17 4.13 -10.33
C ALA A 68 1.78 2.72 -10.74
N VAL A 69 0.72 2.18 -10.14
CA VAL A 69 0.14 0.91 -10.58
C VAL A 69 -0.70 1.19 -11.83
N ARG A 70 -0.27 0.68 -12.99
CA ARG A 70 -1.14 0.66 -14.18
C ARG A 70 -2.30 -0.30 -13.91
N ARG A 71 -3.51 0.24 -13.70
CA ARG A 71 -4.75 -0.55 -13.59
C ARG A 71 -4.87 -1.52 -14.75
N CYS A 72 -4.88 -2.82 -14.45
CA CYS A 72 -5.35 -3.84 -15.37
C CYS A 72 -6.82 -4.16 -15.01
N PRO A 73 -7.80 -3.88 -15.88
CA PRO A 73 -9.23 -4.01 -15.55
C PRO A 73 -9.67 -5.42 -15.10
N SER A 74 -8.86 -6.45 -15.36
CA SER A 74 -9.11 -7.85 -15.01
C SER A 74 -8.90 -8.18 -13.52
N TYR A 75 -8.41 -7.24 -12.70
CA TYR A 75 -8.00 -7.51 -11.31
C TYR A 75 -9.11 -7.41 -10.25
N ARG A 76 -10.36 -7.10 -10.62
CA ARG A 76 -11.52 -7.06 -9.69
C ARG A 76 -11.81 -8.38 -8.96
N ARG A 77 -11.13 -9.50 -9.30
CA ARG A 77 -11.34 -10.82 -8.70
C ARG A 77 -10.24 -11.29 -7.74
N TRP A 78 -9.20 -10.48 -7.50
CA TRP A 78 -8.07 -10.83 -6.62
C TRP A 78 -8.18 -10.30 -5.19
N HIS A 79 -9.33 -9.72 -4.82
CA HIS A 79 -9.63 -9.18 -3.47
C HIS A 79 -9.53 -10.21 -2.32
N ALA A 80 -9.26 -11.49 -2.60
CA ALA A 80 -9.26 -12.56 -1.60
C ALA A 80 -7.88 -13.16 -1.29
N PHE A 81 -6.76 -12.67 -1.85
CA PHE A 81 -5.47 -13.38 -1.66
C PHE A 81 -4.31 -12.59 -1.04
N VAL A 82 -4.25 -11.25 -1.12
CA VAL A 82 -3.11 -10.53 -0.52
C VAL A 82 -3.57 -9.21 0.08
N ASN A 83 -3.75 -9.20 1.40
CA ASN A 83 -4.37 -8.13 2.17
C ASN A 83 -3.47 -6.89 2.40
N LEU A 84 -2.48 -6.59 1.54
CA LEU A 84 -1.45 -5.60 1.93
C LEU A 84 -0.79 -4.71 0.85
N VAL A 85 -1.07 -4.80 -0.47
CA VAL A 85 -0.11 -4.16 -1.42
C VAL A 85 -0.65 -3.55 -2.72
N TRP A 86 -1.90 -3.08 -2.78
CA TRP A 86 -2.40 -2.47 -4.02
C TRP A 86 -3.06 -1.11 -3.79
N MET A 87 -2.27 -0.18 -3.27
CA MET A 87 -2.57 1.25 -3.19
C MET A 87 -1.81 1.96 -4.34
N GLU A 88 -2.38 2.98 -4.96
CA GLU A 88 -1.71 3.79 -6.00
C GLU A 88 -1.22 5.11 -5.40
N GLY A 89 -0.11 5.65 -5.89
CA GLY A 89 0.38 6.96 -5.44
C GLY A 89 1.08 6.93 -4.08
N ASN A 90 1.61 5.79 -3.64
CA ASN A 90 2.40 5.72 -2.43
C ASN A 90 3.79 6.28 -2.67
N THR A 91 4.19 7.27 -1.87
CA THR A 91 5.60 7.63 -1.70
C THR A 91 6.27 6.72 -0.66
N ALA A 92 7.60 6.81 -0.51
CA ALA A 92 8.36 5.97 0.41
C ALA A 92 7.84 6.04 1.87
N ILE A 93 7.36 7.20 2.32
CA ILE A 93 6.83 7.37 3.68
C ILE A 93 5.52 6.63 3.91
N PHE A 94 4.64 6.52 2.89
CA PHE A 94 3.42 5.71 3.00
C PHE A 94 3.75 4.24 3.23
N LEU A 95 4.74 3.72 2.50
CA LEU A 95 5.20 2.34 2.64
C LEU A 95 5.80 2.11 4.04
N ALA A 96 6.60 3.05 4.53
CA ALA A 96 7.20 2.98 5.85
C ALA A 96 6.15 3.00 6.98
N CYS A 97 5.16 3.88 6.88
CA CYS A 97 4.05 3.97 7.83
C CYS A 97 3.18 2.70 7.81
N GLY A 98 2.80 2.21 6.62
CA GLY A 98 2.02 0.98 6.46
C GLY A 98 2.76 -0.26 6.97
N ALA A 99 4.07 -0.31 6.80
CA ALA A 99 4.93 -1.35 7.35
C ALA A 99 5.28 -1.14 8.83
N ARG A 100 4.85 -0.03 9.45
CA ARG A 100 5.11 0.35 10.85
C ARG A 100 6.62 0.40 11.18
N GLN A 101 7.43 0.85 10.24
CA GLN A 101 8.88 0.95 10.39
C GLN A 101 9.26 2.32 10.99
N GLU A 102 9.05 2.47 12.29
CA GLU A 102 9.20 3.76 13.00
C GLU A 102 10.56 4.44 12.76
N THR A 103 11.66 3.69 12.75
CA THR A 103 13.01 4.22 12.51
C THR A 103 13.14 4.85 11.12
N ILE A 104 12.65 4.16 10.09
CA ILE A 104 12.67 4.63 8.70
C ILE A 104 11.70 5.80 8.51
N VAL A 105 10.53 5.77 9.17
CA VAL A 105 9.59 6.90 9.16
C VAL A 105 10.27 8.15 9.72
N LEU A 106 10.96 8.05 10.86
CA LEU A 106 11.66 9.18 11.45
C LEU A 106 12.82 9.68 10.57
N GLN A 107 13.55 8.77 9.91
CA GLN A 107 14.59 9.16 8.93
C GLN A 107 14.00 9.94 7.74
N LEU A 108 12.88 9.47 7.19
CA LEU A 108 12.20 10.15 6.09
C LEU A 108 11.66 11.52 6.52
N LEU A 109 11.02 11.60 7.69
CA LEU A 109 10.49 12.84 8.24
C LEU A 109 11.57 13.90 8.50
N ALA A 110 12.80 13.49 8.82
CA ALA A 110 13.93 14.39 9.00
C ALA A 110 14.48 14.96 7.68
N HIS A 111 14.07 14.43 6.53
CA HIS A 111 14.54 14.91 5.23
C HIS A 111 13.84 16.22 4.83
N PRO A 112 14.57 17.30 4.55
CA PRO A 112 13.99 18.64 4.36
C PRO A 112 13.12 18.79 3.10
N GLY A 113 13.31 17.90 2.12
CA GLY A 113 12.56 17.90 0.87
C GLY A 113 11.30 17.04 0.87
N LEU A 114 10.93 16.43 2.01
CA LEU A 114 9.77 15.53 2.07
C LEU A 114 8.45 16.32 1.97
N ASP A 115 7.57 15.89 1.07
CA ASP A 115 6.19 16.37 0.96
C ASP A 115 5.27 15.59 1.93
N LEU A 116 4.64 16.31 2.84
CA LEU A 116 3.71 15.77 3.84
C LEU A 116 2.24 15.87 3.43
N ASP A 117 1.94 16.68 2.41
CA ASP A 117 0.58 16.95 1.95
C ASP A 117 0.15 16.05 0.78
N HIS A 118 1.11 15.30 0.20
CA HIS A 118 0.83 14.30 -0.82
C HIS A 118 -0.25 13.33 -0.34
N SER A 119 -1.24 13.08 -1.19
CA SER A 119 -2.28 12.09 -0.94
C SER A 119 -2.08 10.86 -1.80
N ASN A 120 -2.11 9.68 -1.19
CA ASN A 120 -2.14 8.41 -1.89
C ASN A 120 -3.58 7.92 -2.06
N HIS A 121 -3.77 6.90 -2.90
CA HIS A 121 -5.03 6.18 -3.03
C HIS A 121 -5.02 4.94 -2.13
N VAL A 122 -5.74 4.99 -1.03
CA VAL A 122 -5.94 3.86 -0.10
C VAL A 122 -7.29 3.20 -0.39
N LEU A 123 -7.33 1.87 -0.44
CA LEU A 123 -8.58 1.12 -0.36
C LEU A 123 -9.03 1.16 1.11
N ALA A 124 -10.13 1.85 1.39
CA ALA A 124 -10.87 1.58 2.61
C ALA A 124 -12.24 1.00 2.29
N LEU A 125 -12.70 0.14 3.21
CA LEU A 125 -13.93 -0.62 3.05
C LEU A 125 -15.11 0.27 3.43
N VAL A 126 -15.65 1.01 2.47
CA VAL A 126 -16.91 1.75 2.64
C VAL A 126 -18.04 0.92 2.06
N SER A 127 -18.78 0.21 2.92
CA SER A 127 -20.07 -0.41 2.58
C SER A 127 -20.15 -1.11 1.21
N HIS A 128 -19.81 -2.41 1.14
CA HIS A 128 -20.01 -3.33 -0.01
C HIS A 128 -19.41 -2.93 -1.37
N ASP A 129 -18.93 -1.71 -1.55
CA ASP A 129 -18.22 -1.20 -2.72
C ASP A 129 -16.81 -0.71 -2.31
N TYR A 130 -15.79 -1.02 -3.12
CA TYR A 130 -14.43 -0.55 -2.88
C TYR A 130 -14.25 0.82 -3.54
N GLU A 131 -14.25 1.90 -2.74
CA GLU A 131 -13.84 3.21 -3.23
C GLU A 131 -12.34 3.44 -2.97
N LEU A 132 -11.71 4.17 -3.89
CA LEU A 132 -10.32 4.60 -3.75
C LEU A 132 -10.31 5.88 -2.95
N GLU A 133 -9.79 5.81 -1.74
CA GLU A 133 -9.74 6.94 -0.83
C GLU A 133 -8.46 7.75 -0.98
N LEU A 134 -8.56 9.08 -0.92
CA LEU A 134 -7.37 9.92 -0.80
C LEU A 134 -6.98 10.06 0.67
N ALA A 135 -5.81 9.58 1.04
CA ALA A 135 -5.28 9.71 2.39
C ALA A 135 -3.91 10.40 2.38
N THR A 136 -3.69 11.32 3.32
CA THR A 136 -2.37 11.90 3.58
C THR A 136 -1.57 11.03 4.54
N VAL A 137 -0.27 11.28 4.67
CA VAL A 137 0.59 10.57 5.64
C VAL A 137 0.03 10.68 7.06
N PHE A 138 -0.60 11.81 7.41
CA PHE A 138 -1.25 12.01 8.70
C PHE A 138 -2.38 10.99 8.95
N HIS A 139 -3.25 10.76 7.97
CA HIS A 139 -4.32 9.76 8.08
C HIS A 139 -3.76 8.36 8.28
N VAL A 140 -2.73 7.99 7.52
CA VAL A 140 -2.09 6.67 7.61
C VAL A 140 -1.38 6.47 8.95
N ALA A 141 -0.71 7.51 9.47
CA ALA A 141 -0.09 7.48 10.79
C ALA A 141 -1.13 7.32 11.91
N CYS A 142 -2.27 8.02 11.81
CA CYS A 142 -3.40 7.84 12.72
C CYS A 142 -4.01 6.44 12.62
N LEU A 143 -4.18 5.88 11.42
CA LEU A 143 -4.71 4.53 11.19
C LEU A 143 -3.86 3.46 11.89
N HIS A 144 -2.54 3.55 11.73
CA HIS A 144 -1.60 2.57 12.26
C HIS A 144 -1.14 2.84 13.71
N GLY A 145 -1.57 3.94 14.32
CA GLY A 145 -1.24 4.26 15.71
C GLY A 145 0.20 4.73 15.90
N LEU A 146 0.81 5.37 14.90
CA LEU A 146 2.20 5.83 14.94
C LEU A 146 2.31 7.15 15.70
N VAL A 147 2.38 7.07 17.03
CA VAL A 147 2.30 8.22 17.95
C VAL A 147 3.35 9.29 17.64
N ASP A 148 4.62 8.90 17.50
CA ASP A 148 5.71 9.87 17.28
C ASP A 148 5.62 10.52 15.89
N THR A 149 5.18 9.76 14.89
CA THR A 149 4.88 10.27 13.55
C THR A 149 3.75 11.30 13.61
N VAL A 150 2.63 11.01 14.29
CA VAL A 150 1.52 11.97 14.43
C VAL A 150 1.96 13.24 15.17
N ARG A 151 2.74 13.10 16.25
CA ARG A 151 3.30 14.25 16.97
C ARG A 151 4.17 15.12 16.07
N TYR A 152 5.07 14.48 15.32
CA TYR A 152 5.94 15.18 14.38
C TYR A 152 5.11 15.92 13.33
N LEU A 153 4.20 15.23 12.64
CA LEU A 153 3.35 15.82 11.60
C LEU A 153 2.51 16.98 12.13
N ALA A 154 1.83 16.81 13.27
CA ALA A 154 0.99 17.85 13.86
C ALA A 154 1.77 19.07 14.39
N SER A 155 3.09 18.94 14.61
CA SER A 155 3.94 20.07 14.98
C SER A 155 4.30 20.97 13.79
N HIS A 156 4.08 20.51 12.56
CA HIS A 156 4.36 21.27 11.34
C HIS A 156 3.15 22.10 10.92
N ALA A 157 3.34 23.41 10.78
CA ALA A 157 2.26 24.36 10.48
C ALA A 157 1.56 24.15 9.12
N HIS A 158 2.18 23.43 8.18
CA HIS A 158 1.59 23.15 6.87
C HIS A 158 0.70 21.90 6.87
N VAL A 159 0.80 21.04 7.89
CA VAL A 159 -0.01 19.82 7.97
C VAL A 159 -1.41 20.16 8.50
N PHE A 160 -2.42 19.92 7.66
CA PHE A 160 -3.82 20.18 8.01
C PHE A 160 -4.43 19.04 8.82
N ILE A 161 -4.32 19.08 10.15
CA ILE A 161 -4.81 18.00 11.05
C ILE A 161 -6.33 17.75 10.99
N ASN A 162 -7.11 18.77 10.58
CA ASN A 162 -8.56 18.69 10.41
C ASN A 162 -8.99 18.37 8.97
N GLN A 163 -8.03 18.11 8.07
CA GLN A 163 -8.35 17.68 6.72
C GLN A 163 -9.02 16.31 6.80
N GLY A 164 -10.17 16.18 6.15
CA GLY A 164 -10.82 14.89 5.94
C GLY A 164 -10.23 14.19 4.72
N ASN A 165 -10.19 12.87 4.76
CA ASN A 165 -9.97 12.04 3.58
C ASN A 165 -11.18 12.17 2.60
N CYS A 166 -11.20 11.42 1.50
CA CYS A 166 -12.30 11.56 0.53
C CYS A 166 -13.70 11.19 1.09
N VAL A 167 -13.76 10.42 2.17
CA VAL A 167 -15.01 10.05 2.88
C VAL A 167 -15.29 11.02 4.02
N GLY A 168 -14.49 12.07 4.17
CA GLY A 168 -14.63 13.07 5.22
C GLY A 168 -13.98 12.70 6.55
N ASN A 169 -13.41 11.49 6.69
CA ASN A 169 -12.77 11.07 7.93
C ASN A 169 -11.48 11.86 8.16
N THR A 170 -11.44 12.64 9.25
CA THR A 170 -10.21 13.28 9.71
C THR A 170 -9.29 12.27 10.38
N GLY A 171 -8.00 12.60 10.50
CA GLY A 171 -7.06 11.77 11.27
C GLY A 171 -7.51 11.55 12.73
N PHE A 172 -8.25 12.51 13.31
CA PHE A 172 -8.82 12.38 14.66
C PHE A 172 -9.92 11.31 14.72
N ILE A 173 -10.85 11.29 13.75
CA ILE A 173 -11.89 10.25 13.63
C ILE A 173 -11.24 8.87 13.50
N ILE A 174 -10.23 8.74 12.63
CA ILE A 174 -9.51 7.48 12.42
C ILE A 174 -8.85 7.00 13.72
N ALA A 175 -8.12 7.87 14.42
CA ALA A 175 -7.45 7.51 15.67
C ALA A 175 -8.45 7.08 16.76
N ALA A 176 -9.60 7.77 16.86
CA ALA A 176 -10.66 7.42 17.78
C ALA A 176 -11.32 6.06 17.44
N ALA A 177 -11.62 5.82 16.16
CA ALA A 177 -12.23 4.58 15.69
C ALA A 177 -11.34 3.35 15.94
N HIS A 178 -10.02 3.52 15.84
CA HIS A 178 -9.03 2.46 16.07
C HIS A 178 -8.54 2.38 17.53
N ASN A 179 -9.11 3.15 18.45
CA ASN A 179 -8.77 3.16 19.87
C ASN A 179 -7.29 3.53 20.16
N HIS A 180 -6.71 4.43 19.36
CA HIS A 180 -5.35 4.93 19.57
C HIS A 180 -5.35 6.07 20.59
N VAL A 181 -5.59 5.73 21.86
CA VAL A 181 -5.81 6.68 22.97
C VAL A 181 -4.70 7.74 23.08
N GLN A 182 -3.43 7.36 22.91
CA GLN A 182 -2.30 8.29 23.01
C GLN A 182 -2.33 9.37 21.93
N ILE A 183 -2.76 9.04 20.71
CA ILE A 183 -2.95 10.00 19.62
C ILE A 183 -4.15 10.89 19.92
N VAL A 184 -5.27 10.31 20.36
CA VAL A 184 -6.47 11.07 20.72
C VAL A 184 -6.17 12.09 21.82
N SER A 185 -5.48 11.68 22.89
CA SER A 185 -5.07 12.58 23.97
C SER A 185 -4.17 13.70 23.46
N TYR A 186 -3.17 13.37 22.63
CA TYR A 186 -2.27 14.38 22.07
C TYR A 186 -2.99 15.38 21.16
N LEU A 187 -3.89 14.91 20.29
CA LEU A 187 -4.64 15.79 19.38
C LEU A 187 -5.63 16.68 20.15
N LEU A 188 -6.26 16.19 21.23
CA LEU A 188 -7.15 16.99 22.08
C LEU A 188 -6.43 18.15 22.80
N GLU A 189 -5.12 18.03 22.99
CA GLU A 189 -4.27 19.09 23.54
C GLU A 189 -3.81 20.09 22.46
N HIS A 190 -4.10 19.83 21.18
CA HIS A 190 -3.67 20.68 20.06
C HIS A 190 -4.69 21.79 19.80
N ASP A 191 -4.28 23.04 19.97
CA ASP A 191 -5.15 24.23 19.91
C ASP A 191 -5.94 24.38 18.59
N SER A 192 -5.44 23.81 17.49
CA SER A 192 -6.07 23.93 16.18
C SER A 192 -7.07 22.81 15.86
N LEU A 193 -7.22 21.80 16.73
CA LEU A 193 -8.11 20.68 16.49
C LEU A 193 -9.59 21.09 16.59
N ASP A 194 -10.39 20.73 15.59
CA ASP A 194 -11.85 20.70 15.72
C ASP A 194 -12.31 19.28 16.12
N ALA A 195 -12.44 19.05 17.42
CA ALA A 195 -12.83 17.75 17.97
C ALA A 195 -14.28 17.34 17.63
N ASN A 196 -15.10 18.28 17.13
CA ASN A 196 -16.50 18.02 16.77
C ASN A 196 -16.72 17.93 15.25
N GLN A 197 -15.67 18.06 14.44
CA GLN A 197 -15.79 17.88 13.00
C GLN A 197 -16.18 16.42 12.70
N GLY A 198 -17.34 16.24 12.07
CA GLY A 198 -17.82 14.95 11.61
C GLY A 198 -17.18 14.52 10.29
N ASP A 199 -17.57 13.32 9.83
CA ASP A 199 -17.20 12.75 8.54
C ASP A 199 -18.01 13.41 7.40
N ASP A 200 -17.72 14.68 7.14
CA ASP A 200 -18.29 15.40 6.00
C ASP A 200 -17.61 14.96 4.70
N VAL A 201 -18.28 14.07 3.98
CA VAL A 201 -17.88 13.60 2.64
C VAL A 201 -17.77 14.80 1.70
N ARG A 202 -16.55 15.30 1.49
CA ARG A 202 -16.26 16.47 0.64
C ARG A 202 -15.85 16.11 -0.78
N CYS A 203 -15.95 14.85 -1.20
CA CYS A 203 -15.68 14.50 -2.60
C CYS A 203 -16.74 15.14 -3.52
N HIS A 204 -16.45 16.35 -3.99
CA HIS A 204 -17.09 16.93 -5.14
C HIS A 204 -16.81 16.03 -6.35
N ALA A 205 -17.90 15.59 -6.99
CA ALA A 205 -17.91 14.89 -8.27
C ALA A 205 -17.22 15.66 -9.39
#